data_AF-A0A7W7M3L8-F1
#
_entry.id   AF-A0A7W7M3L8-F1
#
_cell.length_a   1.000
_cell.length_b   1.000
_cell.length_c   1.000
_cell.angle_alpha   90.00
_cell.angle_beta   90.00
_cell.angle_gamma   90.00
#
_symmetry.space_group_name_H-M   'P 1'
#
loop_
_entity.id
_entity.type
_entity.pdbx_description
1 polymer ?
#
loop_
_entity_poly.entity_id
_entity_poly.type
_entity_poly.pdbx_seq_one_letter_code
_entity_poly.pdbx_strand_id
1 'polypeptide(L)'
;MLYLIDPRGAVWSADTTLGAARARARVDGAQLDDQRWTTAQMRLSYEDYLDLALRHGLAVPHGLMLDSGFVDHALAPARLDASLRNQDELSERLEHVGRDTEDRSTRLRERRRVHEAGRSSLADRQSSAEKKAREIVNAPVRRDLVDHWDRLDGVLPVTVSQELHAEQA
;
A
#
# COMPACT_ATOMS: atom_id res chain seq x y z
N MET A 1 4.64 10.29 2.14
CA MET A 1 4.90 10.68 0.74
C MET A 1 3.55 10.84 0.06
N LEU A 2 3.43 11.79 -0.86
CA LEU A 2 2.22 11.97 -1.66
C LEU A 2 2.48 11.56 -3.10
N TYR A 3 1.45 11.03 -3.75
CA TYR A 3 1.42 10.77 -5.18
C TYR A 3 0.39 11.69 -5.84
N LEU A 4 0.69 12.16 -7.04
CA LEU A 4 -0.23 12.85 -7.93
C LEU A 4 -0.36 12.02 -9.21
N ILE A 5 -1.56 11.53 -9.46
CA ILE A 5 -1.92 10.75 -10.64
C ILE A 5 -2.50 11.71 -11.66
N ASP A 6 -1.83 11.83 -12.81
CA ASP A 6 -2.18 12.73 -13.90
C ASP A 6 -2.98 11.96 -14.98
N PRO A 7 -4.03 12.55 -15.56
CA PRO A 7 -4.88 11.92 -16.58
C PRO A 7 -4.13 11.53 -17.86
N ARG A 8 -2.94 12.10 -18.11
CA ARG A 8 -2.08 11.81 -19.26
C ARG A 8 -1.18 10.60 -19.06
N GLY A 9 -1.36 9.84 -17.97
CA GLY A 9 -0.63 8.60 -17.72
C GLY A 9 0.65 8.75 -16.89
N ALA A 10 0.87 9.91 -16.26
CA ALA A 10 2.02 10.15 -15.39
C ALA A 10 1.66 10.00 -13.91
N VAL A 11 2.61 9.49 -13.11
CA VAL A 11 2.54 9.53 -11.65
C VAL A 11 3.71 10.34 -11.12
N TRP A 12 3.41 11.37 -10.35
CA TRP A 12 4.38 12.19 -9.67
C TRP A 12 4.38 11.88 -8.18
N SER A 13 5.50 12.14 -7.51
CA SER A 13 5.64 12.00 -6.06
C SER A 13 6.20 13.25 -5.43
N ALA A 14 5.81 13.53 -4.19
CA ALA A 14 6.38 14.57 -3.37
C ALA A 14 6.70 14.03 -1.98
N ASP A 15 7.89 14.34 -1.47
CA ASP A 15 8.32 13.95 -0.12
C ASP A 15 7.67 14.83 0.96
N THR A 16 6.37 14.67 1.08
CA THR A 16 5.52 15.34 2.06
C THR A 16 4.40 14.40 2.49
N THR A 17 3.59 14.83 3.44
CA THR A 17 2.40 14.10 3.91
C THR A 17 1.15 14.90 3.61
N LEU A 18 0.00 14.23 3.52
CA LEU A 18 -1.27 14.93 3.32
C LEU A 18 -1.53 15.94 4.46
N GLY A 19 -1.16 15.59 5.69
CA GLY A 19 -1.27 16.48 6.85
C GLY A 19 -0.43 17.75 6.70
N ALA A 20 0.83 17.63 6.27
CA ALA A 20 1.71 18.77 6.03
C ALA A 20 1.21 19.65 4.87
N ALA A 21 0.76 19.04 3.77
CA ALA A 21 0.18 19.76 2.63
C ALA A 21 -1.09 20.54 3.05
N ARG A 22 -1.98 19.92 3.84
CA ARG A 22 -3.18 20.59 4.39
C ARG A 22 -2.84 21.72 5.35
N ALA A 23 -1.84 21.54 6.22
CA ALA A 23 -1.39 22.58 7.13
C ALA A 23 -0.88 23.80 6.35
N ARG A 24 -0.09 23.58 5.31
CA ARG A 24 0.43 24.64 4.44
C ARG A 24 -0.68 25.36 3.68
N ALA A 25 -1.63 24.61 3.10
CA ALA A 25 -2.79 25.20 2.42
C ALA A 25 -3.61 26.11 3.35
N ARG A 26 -3.72 25.74 4.63
CA ARG A 26 -4.43 26.54 5.64
C ARG A 26 -3.68 27.81 6.06
N VAL A 27 -2.36 27.74 6.17
CA VAL A 27 -1.53 28.86 6.67
C VAL A 27 -1.18 29.85 5.55
N ASP A 28 -0.79 29.32 4.39
CA ASP A 28 -0.25 30.11 3.28
C ASP A 28 -1.28 30.37 2.18
N GLY A 29 -2.48 29.78 2.26
CA GLY A 29 -3.49 29.83 1.19
C GLY A 29 -3.10 29.06 -0.08
N ALA A 30 -2.00 28.31 -0.04
CA ALA A 30 -1.51 27.52 -1.17
C ALA A 30 -2.47 26.38 -1.55
N GLN A 31 -2.47 25.98 -2.82
CA GLN A 31 -3.23 24.80 -3.24
C GLN A 31 -2.58 23.52 -2.71
N LEU A 32 -3.39 22.48 -2.51
CA LEU A 32 -2.91 21.18 -2.01
C LEU A 32 -1.90 20.53 -2.95
N ASP A 33 -2.05 20.75 -4.25
CA ASP A 33 -1.17 20.28 -5.32
C ASP A 33 -0.01 21.24 -5.64
N ASP A 34 0.15 22.35 -4.91
CA ASP A 34 1.35 23.19 -4.97
C ASP A 34 2.50 22.57 -4.15
N GLN A 35 2.96 21.41 -4.62
CA GLN A 35 4.07 20.67 -4.05
C GLN A 35 5.22 20.58 -5.06
N ARG A 36 6.43 20.35 -4.54
CA ARG A 36 7.59 20.03 -5.39
C ARG A 36 7.49 18.60 -5.87
N TRP A 37 6.76 18.40 -6.96
CA TRP A 37 6.56 17.12 -7.60
C TRP A 37 7.79 16.67 -8.39
N THR A 38 8.11 15.38 -8.30
CA THR A 38 9.13 14.70 -9.10
C THR A 38 8.54 13.42 -9.68
N THR A 39 9.14 12.87 -10.75
CA THR A 39 8.64 11.60 -11.33
C THR A 39 8.69 10.50 -10.27
N ALA A 40 7.55 9.83 -10.06
CA ALA A 40 7.46 8.79 -9.05
C ALA A 40 8.25 7.54 -9.47
N GLN A 41 9.01 6.97 -8.53
CA GLN A 41 9.48 5.60 -8.68
C GLN A 41 8.29 4.67 -8.39
N MET A 42 7.60 4.28 -9.47
CA MET A 42 6.36 3.50 -9.37
C MET A 42 6.61 2.12 -8.76
N ARG A 43 5.82 1.78 -7.75
CA ARG A 43 5.85 0.48 -7.07
C ARG A 43 4.68 -0.43 -7.44
N LEU A 44 3.69 0.14 -8.11
CA LEU A 44 2.50 -0.49 -8.68
C LEU A 44 2.33 -0.03 -10.13
N SER A 45 1.43 -0.65 -10.89
CA SER A 45 1.09 -0.15 -12.22
C SER A 45 0.34 1.19 -12.13
N TYR A 46 0.29 1.94 -13.23
CA TYR A 46 -0.48 3.19 -13.29
C TYR A 46 -1.96 2.96 -12.94
N GLU A 47 -2.54 1.89 -13.47
CA GLU A 47 -3.95 1.52 -13.24
C GLU A 47 -4.22 1.25 -11.76
N ASP A 48 -3.30 0.58 -11.06
CA ASP A 48 -3.43 0.33 -9.62
C ASP A 48 -3.36 1.63 -8.80
N TYR A 49 -2.47 2.57 -9.18
CA TYR A 49 -2.41 3.88 -8.53
C TYR A 49 -3.72 4.65 -8.75
N LEU A 50 -4.27 4.60 -9.96
CA LEU A 50 -5.52 5.25 -10.30
C LEU A 50 -6.72 4.63 -9.58
N ASP A 51 -6.83 3.30 -9.54
CA ASP A 51 -7.89 2.59 -8.81
C ASP A 51 -7.86 2.95 -7.31
N LEU A 52 -6.68 2.91 -6.68
CA LEU A 52 -6.53 3.34 -5.29
C LEU A 52 -6.88 4.81 -5.08
N ALA A 53 -6.51 5.69 -6.02
CA ALA A 53 -6.84 7.10 -5.97
C ALA A 53 -8.35 7.35 -6.12
N LEU A 54 -9.05 6.60 -6.96
CA LEU A 54 -10.50 6.68 -7.13
C LEU A 54 -11.28 6.16 -5.91
N ARG A 55 -10.65 5.36 -5.05
CA ARG A 55 -11.26 4.86 -3.79
C ARG A 55 -10.90 5.72 -2.58
N HIS A 56 -9.65 6.16 -2.48
CA HIS A 56 -9.10 6.77 -1.24
C HIS A 56 -8.47 8.15 -1.44
N GLY A 57 -8.36 8.61 -2.67
CA GLY A 57 -7.63 9.83 -3.02
C GLY A 57 -8.41 11.11 -2.75
N LEU A 58 -7.84 12.19 -3.27
CA LEU A 58 -8.41 13.53 -3.21
C LEU A 58 -8.36 14.17 -4.59
N ALA A 59 -9.47 14.75 -5.02
CA ALA A 59 -9.53 15.57 -6.22
C ALA A 59 -8.68 16.83 -6.05
N VAL A 60 -7.79 17.07 -7.02
CA VAL A 60 -7.02 18.30 -7.15
C VAL A 60 -7.05 18.80 -8.59
N PRO A 61 -6.80 20.10 -8.84
CA PRO A 61 -6.93 20.67 -10.18
C PRO A 61 -6.24 19.88 -11.31
N HIS A 62 -5.07 19.29 -11.04
CA HIS A 62 -4.27 18.58 -12.04
C HIS A 62 -4.44 17.05 -12.04
N GLY A 63 -5.36 16.49 -11.25
CA GLY A 63 -5.56 15.04 -11.19
C GLY A 63 -6.08 14.55 -9.85
N LEU A 64 -5.58 13.40 -9.41
CA LEU A 64 -5.92 12.81 -8.12
C LEU A 64 -4.68 12.69 -7.24
N MET A 65 -4.79 13.11 -5.98
CA MET A 65 -3.75 12.90 -4.98
C MET A 65 -4.01 11.65 -4.14
N LEU A 66 -2.97 10.89 -3.88
CA LEU A 66 -3.00 9.67 -3.07
C LEU A 66 -1.89 9.69 -2.01
N ASP A 67 -2.22 9.34 -0.77
CA ASP A 67 -1.22 9.18 0.29
C ASP A 67 -0.49 7.83 0.17
N SER A 68 0.83 7.83 0.40
CA SER A 68 1.65 6.62 0.31
C SER A 68 1.21 5.51 1.27
N GLY A 69 0.52 5.83 2.36
CA GLY A 69 -0.02 4.84 3.28
C GLY A 69 -0.96 3.83 2.61
N PHE A 70 -1.77 4.24 1.63
CA PHE A 70 -2.65 3.33 0.89
C PHE A 70 -1.85 2.39 -0.01
N VAL A 71 -0.83 2.90 -0.69
CA VAL A 71 0.09 2.12 -1.53
C VAL A 71 0.87 1.11 -0.70
N ASP A 72 1.35 1.53 0.48
CA ASP A 72 2.06 0.64 1.39
C ASP A 72 1.17 -0.44 1.99
N HIS A 73 -0.10 -0.13 2.29
CA HIS A 73 -1.05 -1.13 2.74
C HIS A 73 -1.46 -2.10 1.63
N ALA A 74 -1.65 -1.64 0.39
CA ALA A 74 -1.90 -2.52 -0.76
C ALA A 74 -0.74 -3.49 -1.00
N LEU A 75 0.51 -3.03 -0.81
CA LEU A 75 1.73 -3.84 -0.96
C LEU A 75 2.13 -4.65 0.29
N ALA A 76 1.45 -4.45 1.43
CA ALA A 76 1.83 -5.09 2.69
C ALA A 76 1.75 -6.63 2.65
N PRO A 77 0.73 -7.27 2.05
CA PRO A 77 0.65 -8.74 1.98
C PRO A 77 1.85 -9.35 1.24
N ALA A 78 2.16 -8.87 0.04
CA ALA A 78 3.27 -9.38 -0.76
C ALA A 78 4.64 -9.24 -0.06
N ARG A 79 4.82 -8.16 0.72
CA ARG A 79 6.02 -7.94 1.54
C ARG A 79 6.11 -8.91 2.72
N LEU A 80 4.98 -9.22 3.37
CA LEU A 80 4.92 -10.16 4.48
C LEU A 80 5.12 -11.61 4.02
N ASP A 81 4.58 -11.98 2.85
CA ASP A 81 4.82 -13.27 2.20
C ASP A 81 6.31 -13.51 1.94
N ALA A 82 7.00 -12.50 1.37
CA ALA A 82 8.44 -12.57 1.14
C ALA A 82 9.22 -12.70 2.47
N SER A 83 8.79 -12.02 3.52
CA SER A 83 9.39 -12.11 4.85
C SER A 83 9.24 -13.52 5.47
N LEU A 84 8.06 -14.14 5.32
CA LEU A 84 7.81 -15.50 5.80
C LEU A 84 8.67 -16.54 5.08
N ARG A 85 8.75 -16.48 3.74
CA ARG A 85 9.62 -17.38 2.96
C ARG A 85 11.08 -17.26 3.39
N ASN A 86 11.57 -16.03 3.58
CA ASN A 86 12.94 -15.80 4.05
C ASN A 86 13.18 -16.35 5.46
N GLN A 87 12.17 -16.33 6.35
CA GLN A 87 12.29 -16.94 7.68
C GLN A 87 12.27 -18.47 7.62
N ASP A 88 11.46 -19.06 6.74
CA ASP A 88 11.46 -20.50 6.50
C ASP A 88 12.85 -20.96 6.05
N GLU A 89 13.43 -20.28 5.07
CA GLU A 89 14.79 -20.58 4.57
C GLU A 89 15.87 -20.38 5.65
N LEU A 90 15.77 -19.34 6.48
CA LEU A 90 16.72 -19.10 7.57
C LEU A 90 16.59 -20.17 8.67
N SER A 91 15.37 -20.58 9.01
CA SER A 91 15.11 -21.65 9.96
C SER A 91 15.69 -22.98 9.48
N GLU A 92 15.51 -23.35 8.21
CA GLU A 92 16.10 -24.55 7.62
C GLU A 92 17.63 -24.54 7.68
N ARG A 93 18.27 -23.40 7.40
CA ARG A 93 19.73 -23.24 7.49
C ARG A 93 20.24 -23.37 8.93
N LEU A 94 19.50 -22.84 9.91
CA LEU A 94 19.88 -22.89 11.33
C LEU A 94 19.71 -24.28 11.95
N GLU A 95 18.72 -25.06 11.50
CA GLU A 95 18.57 -26.47 11.90
C GLU A 95 19.78 -27.33 11.48
N HIS A 96 20.47 -26.95 10.39
CA HIS A 96 21.65 -27.64 9.89
C HIS A 96 22.96 -27.30 10.64
N VAL A 97 23.07 -26.11 11.23
CA VAL A 97 24.32 -25.61 11.85
C VAL A 97 24.47 -26.00 13.34
N GLY A 98 23.39 -26.38 14.00
CA GLY A 98 23.48 -26.94 15.35
C GLY A 98 23.90 -28.40 15.31
N ARG A 99 25.18 -28.72 15.42
CA ARG A 99 25.66 -30.03 15.87
C ARG A 99 26.92 -29.77 16.69
N ASP A 100 26.75 -29.56 18.00
CA ASP A 100 27.65 -30.03 19.07
C ASP A 100 27.32 -29.36 20.41
N THR A 101 27.46 -30.14 21.49
CA THR A 101 27.31 -29.85 22.94
C THR A 101 25.95 -30.09 23.62
N GLU A 102 26.04 -30.62 24.85
CA GLU A 102 25.04 -31.36 25.63
C GLU A 102 24.01 -30.49 26.39
N ASP A 103 24.11 -29.16 26.35
CA ASP A 103 23.20 -28.21 27.01
C ASP A 103 21.97 -27.85 26.13
N ARG A 104 21.57 -28.82 25.30
CA ARG A 104 20.92 -28.58 24.00
C ARG A 104 19.41 -28.67 24.04
N SER A 105 18.84 -29.60 24.80
CA SER A 105 17.39 -29.86 24.77
C SER A 105 16.59 -28.68 25.31
N THR A 106 17.09 -28.02 26.36
CA THR A 106 16.43 -26.88 27.00
C THR A 106 16.57 -25.62 26.12
N ARG A 107 17.78 -25.31 25.63
CA ARG A 107 18.00 -24.21 24.67
C ARG A 107 17.30 -24.42 23.34
N LEU A 108 17.22 -25.66 22.83
CA LEU A 108 16.45 -25.99 21.62
C LEU A 108 14.96 -25.83 21.85
N ARG A 109 14.40 -26.32 22.98
CA ARG A 109 12.98 -26.10 23.31
C ARG A 109 12.65 -24.63 23.46
N GLU A 110 13.50 -23.87 24.16
CA GLU A 110 13.31 -22.44 24.38
C GLU A 110 13.43 -21.66 23.08
N ARG A 111 14.44 -21.95 22.24
CA ARG A 111 14.53 -21.40 20.88
C ARG A 111 13.35 -21.79 20.01
N ARG A 112 12.90 -23.05 20.05
CA ARG A 112 11.75 -23.52 19.26
C ARG A 112 10.47 -22.80 19.70
N ARG A 113 10.26 -22.60 21.00
CA ARG A 113 9.16 -21.78 21.53
C ARG A 113 9.26 -20.31 21.10
N VAL A 114 10.44 -19.71 21.13
CA VAL A 114 10.65 -18.33 20.66
C VAL A 114 10.39 -18.21 19.16
N HIS A 115 10.84 -19.18 18.37
CA HIS A 115 10.56 -19.24 16.93
C HIS A 115 9.07 -19.46 16.65
N GLU A 116 8.42 -20.36 17.37
CA GLU A 116 6.99 -20.69 17.20
C GLU A 116 6.09 -19.52 17.63
N ALA A 117 6.41 -18.86 18.74
CA ALA A 117 5.75 -17.62 19.16
C ALA A 117 5.98 -16.48 18.15
N GLY A 118 7.20 -16.39 17.59
CA GLY A 118 7.53 -15.46 16.51
C GLY A 118 6.71 -15.71 15.24
N ARG A 119 6.59 -16.99 14.83
CA ARG A 119 5.78 -17.41 13.67
C ARG A 119 4.30 -17.12 13.87
N SER A 120 3.75 -17.45 15.05
CA SER A 120 2.35 -17.15 15.36
C SER A 120 2.07 -15.65 15.31
N SER A 121 2.94 -14.83 15.90
CA SER A 121 2.80 -13.37 15.86
C SER A 121 2.91 -12.80 14.44
N LEU A 122 3.72 -13.41 13.57
CA LEU A 122 3.85 -13.01 12.17
C LEU A 122 2.64 -13.44 11.33
N ALA A 123 2.11 -14.64 11.56
CA ALA A 123 0.89 -15.11 10.89
C ALA A 123 -0.32 -14.21 11.25
N ASP A 124 -0.45 -13.82 12.52
CA ASP A 124 -1.51 -12.88 12.95
C ASP A 124 -1.36 -11.51 12.27
N ARG A 125 -0.12 -11.02 12.14
CA ARG A 125 0.19 -9.77 11.42
C ARG A 125 -0.09 -9.88 9.93
N GLN A 126 0.20 -11.03 9.30
CA GLN A 126 -0.08 -11.30 7.89
C GLN A 126 -1.58 -11.30 7.64
N SER A 127 -2.35 -12.07 8.41
CA SER A 127 -3.82 -12.11 8.33
C SER A 127 -4.43 -10.71 8.51
N SER A 128 -3.93 -9.95 9.48
CA SER A 128 -4.39 -8.56 9.70
C SER A 128 -4.04 -7.63 8.53
N ALA A 129 -2.85 -7.77 7.95
CA ALA A 129 -2.41 -6.99 6.80
C ALA A 129 -3.18 -7.35 5.53
N GLU A 130 -3.45 -8.63 5.28
CA GLU A 130 -4.29 -9.11 4.18
C GLU A 130 -5.70 -8.57 4.29
N LYS A 131 -6.29 -8.63 5.50
CA LYS A 131 -7.61 -8.07 5.75
C LYS A 131 -7.62 -6.58 5.44
N LYS A 132 -6.64 -5.82 5.93
CA LYS A 132 -6.55 -4.37 5.68
C LYS A 132 -6.31 -4.04 4.22
N ALA A 133 -5.45 -4.79 3.53
CA ALA A 133 -5.22 -4.63 2.09
C ALA A 133 -6.50 -4.89 1.31
N ARG A 134 -7.23 -5.95 1.65
CA ARG A 134 -8.52 -6.29 1.04
C ARG A 134 -9.57 -5.21 1.29
N GLU A 135 -9.65 -4.67 2.50
CA GLU A 135 -10.53 -3.54 2.82
C GLU A 135 -10.20 -2.29 1.99
N ILE A 136 -8.91 -2.01 1.76
CA ILE A 136 -8.48 -0.87 0.95
C ILE A 136 -8.77 -1.08 -0.53
N VAL A 137 -8.42 -2.23 -1.09
CA VAL A 137 -8.63 -2.54 -2.51
C VAL A 137 -10.11 -2.66 -2.84
N ASN A 138 -10.92 -3.22 -1.94
CA ASN A 138 -12.36 -3.41 -2.16
C ASN A 138 -13.23 -2.26 -1.60
N ALA A 139 -12.62 -1.16 -1.16
CA ALA A 139 -13.38 0.02 -0.74
C ALA A 139 -14.19 0.55 -1.94
N PRO A 140 -15.43 1.01 -1.77
CA PRO A 140 -16.26 1.45 -2.89
C PRO A 140 -15.60 2.59 -3.66
N VAL A 141 -15.73 2.57 -4.99
CA VAL A 141 -15.27 3.67 -5.84
C VAL A 141 -16.05 4.94 -5.51
N ARG A 142 -15.34 6.06 -5.38
CA ARG A 142 -15.94 7.35 -5.05
C ARG A 142 -16.38 8.08 -6.31
N ARG A 143 -17.70 8.22 -6.49
CA ARG A 143 -18.30 8.88 -7.67
C ARG A 143 -17.83 10.32 -7.87
N ASP A 144 -17.63 11.08 -6.80
CA ASP A 144 -17.10 12.44 -6.87
C ASP A 144 -15.68 12.51 -7.49
N LEU A 145 -14.87 11.48 -7.26
CA LEU A 145 -13.52 11.38 -7.83
C LEU A 145 -13.57 10.90 -9.29
N VAL A 146 -14.51 10.02 -9.63
CA VAL A 146 -14.77 9.60 -11.02
C VAL A 146 -15.22 10.78 -11.85
N ASP A 147 -16.20 11.55 -11.39
CA ASP A 147 -16.70 12.75 -12.08
C ASP A 147 -15.62 13.83 -12.22
N HIS A 148 -14.71 13.92 -11.25
CA HIS A 148 -13.54 14.79 -11.35
C HIS A 148 -12.54 14.30 -12.39
N TRP A 149 -12.26 12.99 -12.41
CA TRP A 149 -11.36 12.37 -13.37
C TRP A 149 -11.85 12.49 -14.81
N ASP A 150 -13.14 12.25 -15.03
CA ASP A 150 -13.80 12.38 -16.33
C ASP A 150 -13.75 13.82 -16.86
N ARG A 151 -13.97 14.82 -15.98
CA ARG A 151 -13.81 16.25 -16.33
C ARG A 151 -12.39 16.65 -16.73
N LEU A 152 -11.39 15.84 -16.37
CA LEU A 152 -10.00 16.03 -16.77
C LEU A 152 -9.64 15.23 -18.03
N ASP A 153 -10.64 14.71 -18.75
CA ASP A 153 -10.50 13.81 -19.90
C ASP A 153 -9.70 12.54 -19.57
N GLY A 154 -9.76 12.10 -18.30
CA GLY A 154 -9.07 10.91 -17.82
C GLY A 154 -9.76 9.62 -18.24
N VAL A 155 -8.97 8.60 -18.61
CA VAL A 155 -9.50 7.27 -18.92
C VAL A 155 -9.59 6.45 -17.64
N LEU A 156 -10.75 5.82 -17.39
CA LEU A 156 -10.94 4.96 -16.23
C LEU A 156 -10.30 3.57 -16.45
N PRO A 157 -9.77 2.94 -15.39
CA PRO A 157 -9.37 1.54 -15.44
C PRO A 157 -10.55 0.62 -15.74
N VAL A 158 -10.32 -0.47 -16.47
CA VAL A 158 -11.35 -1.45 -16.85
C VAL A 158 -12.08 -2.01 -15.62
N THR A 159 -11.35 -2.23 -14.53
CA THR A 159 -11.88 -2.73 -13.25
C THR A 159 -12.94 -1.80 -12.67
N VAL A 160 -12.66 -0.49 -12.64
CA VAL A 160 -13.56 0.54 -12.13
C VAL A 160 -14.77 0.70 -13.05
N SER A 161 -14.57 0.71 -14.37
CA SER A 161 -15.69 0.79 -15.32
C SER A 161 -16.68 -0.37 -15.15
N GLN A 162 -16.17 -1.60 -14.95
CA GLN A 162 -17.01 -2.78 -14.72
C GLN A 162 -17.79 -2.70 -13.40
N GLU A 163 -17.16 -2.24 -12.32
CA GLU A 163 -17.81 -2.06 -11.01
C GLU A 163 -18.96 -1.04 -11.09
N LEU A 164 -18.73 0.11 -11.73
CA LEU A 164 -19.76 1.15 -11.90
C LEU A 164 -20.94 0.69 -12.75
N HIS A 165 -20.70 -0.14 -13.78
CA HIS A 165 -21.78 -0.73 -14.56
C HIS A 165 -22.58 -1.77 -13.78
N ALA A 166 -21.92 -2.56 -12.93
CA ALA A 166 -22.59 -3.55 -12.08
C ALA A 166 -23.50 -2.92 -11.01
N GLU A 167 -23.18 -1.72 -10.53
CA GLU A 167 -24.04 -0.97 -9.58
C GLU A 167 -25.31 -0.37 -10.23
N GLN A 168 -25.37 -0.27 -11.56
CA GLN A 168 -26.46 0.37 -12.29
C GLN A 168 -27.48 -0.63 -12.87
N ALA A 169 -27.17 -1.93 -12.84
CA ALA A 169 -28.01 -3.02 -13.35
C ALA A 169 -28.90 -3.61 -12.25
#